data_AF-A0AA42XI29-F1
#
_entry.id   AF-A0AA42XI29-F1
#
_cell.length_a   1.000
_cell.length_b   1.000
_cell.length_c   1.000
_cell.angle_alpha   90.00
_cell.angle_beta   90.00
_cell.angle_gamma   90.00
#
_symmetry.space_group_name_H-M   'P 1'
#
loop_
_entity.id
_entity.type
_entity.pdbx_description
1 polymer ?
#
loop_
_entity_poly.entity_id
_entity_poly.type
_entity_poly.pdbx_seq_one_letter_code
_entity_poly.pdbx_strand_id
1 'polypeptide(L)'
;MKSAVSVNRYQWVLLMLLVLCGLQNACADEYEPENTENWAVNSAWVKELPILEQEVVLVSLGLAVSTHVDTKLIPAVKSRRDMQWVLKVAGTSNAMLVPLATNSPQIRAFYESRSKVYLDAINGKIDADEFERVMAEITRKMEQYTARISKEQIDQVRRKYRARLLDTETALIAFSKLRVQ
;
A
#
# COMPACT_ATOMS: atom_id res chain seq x y z
N MET A 1 6.35 67.15 12.59
CA MET A 1 6.76 66.07 13.51
C MET A 1 5.90 64.84 13.30
N LYS A 2 6.44 63.81 12.64
CA LYS A 2 6.32 62.38 12.95
C LYS A 2 7.15 61.64 11.91
N SER A 3 8.22 61.02 12.39
CA SER A 3 9.22 60.27 11.63
C SER A 3 8.55 59.06 10.97
N ALA A 4 8.58 58.97 9.64
CA ALA A 4 8.29 57.72 8.93
C ALA A 4 9.63 57.01 8.69
N VAL A 5 9.87 56.01 9.52
CA VAL A 5 11.05 55.13 9.52
C VAL A 5 11.27 54.58 8.11
N SER A 6 12.45 54.86 7.53
CA SER A 6 12.85 54.22 6.27
C SER A 6 13.13 52.75 6.54
N VAL A 7 12.28 51.88 6.01
CA VAL A 7 12.48 50.43 6.07
C VAL A 7 13.70 50.11 5.22
N ASN A 8 14.79 49.75 5.89
CA ASN A 8 16.09 49.52 5.28
C ASN A 8 16.00 48.32 4.31
N ARG A 9 16.72 48.33 3.17
CA ARG A 9 16.63 47.25 2.15
C ARG A 9 16.86 45.85 2.74
N TYR A 10 17.61 45.76 3.84
CA TYR A 10 17.84 44.54 4.60
C TYR A 10 16.61 43.99 5.33
N GLN A 11 15.63 44.83 5.71
CA GLN A 11 14.37 44.38 6.32
C GLN A 11 13.48 43.64 5.31
N TRP A 12 13.47 44.07 4.04
CA TRP A 12 12.71 43.38 2.98
C TRP A 12 13.31 42.02 2.62
N VAL A 13 14.64 41.91 2.64
CA VAL A 13 15.35 40.63 2.43
C VAL A 13 15.12 39.68 3.61
N LEU A 14 15.13 40.19 4.85
CA LEU A 14 14.82 39.39 6.04
C LEU A 14 13.36 38.92 6.04
N LEU A 15 12.41 39.76 5.58
CA LEU A 15 11.00 39.38 5.43
C LEU A 15 10.80 38.32 4.35
N MET A 16 11.50 38.42 3.20
CA MET A 16 11.48 37.37 2.19
C MET A 16 12.11 36.06 2.67
N LEU A 17 13.22 36.12 3.42
CA LEU A 17 13.84 34.94 4.04
C LEU A 17 12.91 34.30 5.09
N LEU A 18 12.17 35.08 5.88
CA LEU A 18 11.20 34.56 6.85
C LEU A 18 9.97 33.94 6.18
N VAL A 19 9.51 34.48 5.05
CA VAL A 19 8.44 33.87 4.24
C VAL A 19 8.92 32.57 3.59
N LEU A 20 10.15 32.54 3.08
CA LEU A 20 10.76 31.33 2.51
C LEU A 20 11.05 30.26 3.58
N CYS A 21 11.47 30.65 4.79
CA CYS A 21 11.63 29.72 5.92
C CYS A 21 10.28 29.26 6.49
N GLY A 22 9.23 30.08 6.43
CA GLY A 22 7.86 29.69 6.78
C GLY A 22 7.23 28.71 5.79
N LEU A 23 7.63 28.78 4.51
CA LEU A 23 7.25 27.82 3.48
C LEU A 23 8.03 26.50 3.55
N GLN A 24 9.22 26.48 4.16
CA GLN A 24 10.03 25.26 4.33
C GLN A 24 9.64 24.43 5.57
N ASN A 25 8.97 25.03 6.56
CA ASN A 25 8.48 24.35 7.77
C ASN A 25 6.99 23.95 7.72
N ALA A 26 6.36 24.05 6.54
CA ALA A 26 5.02 23.51 6.29
C ALA A 26 5.08 22.16 5.53
N CYS A 27 6.15 21.40 5.70
CA CYS A 27 6.24 20.00 5.27
C CYS A 27 6.16 19.08 6.49
N ALA A 28 5.38 18.01 6.33
CA ALA A 28 5.22 16.83 7.19
C ALA A 28 4.31 17.05 8.41
N ASP A 29 3.09 16.52 8.50
CA ASP A 29 2.54 15.31 7.88
C ASP A 29 1.00 15.37 7.99
N GLU A 30 0.37 16.32 7.29
CA GLU A 30 -1.03 16.13 6.90
C GLU A 30 -1.00 15.25 5.65
N TYR A 31 -1.16 13.94 5.87
CA TYR A 31 -1.38 12.96 4.82
C TYR A 31 -2.72 13.29 4.15
N GLU A 32 -2.73 14.31 3.28
CA GLU A 32 -3.75 14.40 2.25
C GLU A 32 -3.73 13.05 1.51
N PRO A 33 -4.87 12.38 1.30
CA PRO A 33 -4.89 11.13 0.56
C PRO A 33 -4.56 11.44 -0.90
N GLU A 34 -3.26 11.50 -1.22
CA GLU A 34 -2.74 11.77 -2.56
C GLU A 34 -3.28 10.73 -3.55
N ASN A 35 -4.15 11.23 -4.44
CA ASN A 35 -4.53 10.69 -5.74
C ASN A 35 -4.74 9.17 -5.85
N THR A 36 -5.99 8.76 -5.59
CA THR A 36 -6.51 7.47 -6.08
C THR A 36 -6.40 7.28 -7.59
N GLU A 37 -6.35 8.37 -8.37
CA GLU A 37 -6.20 8.29 -9.83
C GLU A 37 -4.84 7.72 -10.25
N ASN A 38 -3.81 7.85 -9.40
CA ASN A 38 -2.44 7.48 -9.75
C ASN A 38 -2.08 6.02 -9.43
N TRP A 39 -2.96 5.24 -8.81
CA TRP A 39 -2.68 3.82 -8.52
C TRP A 39 -2.24 3.06 -9.78
N ALA A 40 -2.95 3.25 -10.90
CA ALA A 40 -2.64 2.58 -12.16
C ALA A 40 -1.23 2.96 -12.68
N VAL A 41 -0.84 4.23 -12.52
CA VAL A 41 0.47 4.74 -12.92
C VAL A 41 1.56 4.18 -12.02
N ASN A 42 1.36 4.21 -10.70
CA ASN A 42 2.30 3.70 -9.70
C ASN A 42 2.47 2.18 -9.77
N SER A 43 1.50 1.43 -10.29
CA SER A 43 1.57 -0.04 -10.40
C SER A 43 1.94 -0.53 -11.81
N ALA A 44 1.94 0.34 -12.83
CA ALA A 44 2.21 -0.04 -14.22
C ALA A 44 3.57 -0.74 -14.39
N TRP A 45 4.60 -0.25 -13.69
CA TRP A 45 5.95 -0.79 -13.78
C TRP A 45 6.06 -2.25 -13.32
N VAL A 46 5.13 -2.75 -12.50
CA VAL A 46 5.14 -4.13 -12.00
C VAL A 46 4.83 -5.14 -13.11
N LYS A 47 3.99 -4.76 -14.08
CA LYS A 47 3.56 -5.62 -15.20
C LYS A 47 4.69 -5.96 -16.16
N GLU A 48 5.74 -5.13 -16.20
CA GLU A 48 6.87 -5.24 -17.12
C GLU A 48 8.08 -5.94 -16.49
N LEU A 49 8.01 -6.28 -15.20
CA LEU A 49 9.10 -6.93 -14.50
C LEU A 49 9.32 -8.37 -15.00
N PRO A 50 10.59 -8.83 -15.06
CA PRO A 50 10.86 -10.25 -15.26
C PRO A 50 10.26 -11.09 -14.11
N ILE A 51 10.03 -12.38 -14.37
CA ILE A 51 9.25 -13.26 -13.49
C ILE A 51 9.72 -13.23 -12.03
N LEU A 52 11.02 -13.34 -11.77
CA LEU A 52 11.58 -13.37 -10.42
C LEU A 52 11.31 -12.06 -9.68
N GLU A 53 11.61 -10.92 -10.31
CA GLU A 53 11.38 -9.62 -9.69
C GLU A 53 9.89 -9.34 -9.48
N GLN A 54 9.04 -9.73 -10.44
CA GLN A 54 7.60 -9.59 -10.31
C GLN A 54 7.07 -10.39 -9.11
N GLU A 55 7.54 -11.63 -8.92
CA GLU A 55 7.17 -12.46 -7.78
C GLU A 55 7.55 -11.82 -6.46
N VAL A 56 8.81 -11.37 -6.32
CA VAL A 56 9.28 -10.73 -5.08
C VAL A 56 8.53 -9.43 -4.80
N VAL A 57 8.30 -8.61 -5.83
CA VAL A 57 7.55 -7.35 -5.71
C VAL A 57 6.12 -7.63 -5.25
N LEU A 58 5.40 -8.50 -5.96
CA LEU A 58 4.00 -8.79 -5.63
C LEU A 58 3.83 -9.42 -4.26
N VAL A 59 4.71 -10.34 -3.86
CA VAL A 59 4.71 -10.92 -2.50
C VAL A 59 4.97 -9.84 -1.46
N SER A 60 5.90 -8.92 -1.71
CA SER A 60 6.21 -7.82 -0.79
C SER A 60 5.03 -6.86 -0.63
N LEU A 61 4.36 -6.48 -1.73
CA LEU A 61 3.16 -5.64 -1.69
C LEU A 61 2.03 -6.32 -0.90
N GLY A 62 1.78 -7.61 -1.13
CA GLY A 62 0.76 -8.36 -0.39
C GLY A 62 1.07 -8.50 1.10
N LEU A 63 2.35 -8.66 1.46
CA LEU A 63 2.79 -8.69 2.86
C LEU A 63 2.63 -7.33 3.54
N ALA A 64 2.96 -6.22 2.85
CA ALA A 64 2.79 -4.87 3.37
C ALA A 64 1.31 -4.59 3.68
N VAL A 65 0.40 -4.95 2.78
CA VAL A 65 -1.04 -4.83 3.01
C VAL A 65 -1.50 -5.69 4.17
N SER A 66 -1.07 -6.96 4.24
CA SER A 66 -1.47 -7.88 5.32
C SER A 66 -0.99 -7.32 6.68
N THR A 67 0.25 -6.85 6.74
CA THR A 67 0.81 -6.19 7.93
C THR A 67 0.02 -4.94 8.31
N HIS A 68 -0.37 -4.11 7.34
CA HIS A 68 -1.18 -2.92 7.59
C HIS A 68 -2.57 -3.28 8.15
N VAL A 69 -3.22 -4.30 7.58
CA VAL A 69 -4.50 -4.82 8.09
C VAL A 69 -4.35 -5.27 9.54
N ASP A 70 -3.38 -6.14 9.83
CA ASP A 70 -3.21 -6.76 11.14
C ASP A 70 -2.81 -5.78 12.23
N THR A 71 -1.94 -4.82 11.90
CA THR A 71 -1.34 -3.92 12.89
C THR A 71 -2.06 -2.57 13.02
N LYS A 72 -2.84 -2.16 12.01
CA LYS A 72 -3.52 -0.86 11.99
C LYS A 72 -5.03 -0.97 11.94
N LEU A 73 -5.57 -1.84 11.08
CA LEU A 73 -7.02 -1.86 10.83
C LEU A 73 -7.78 -2.76 11.80
N ILE A 74 -7.32 -4.00 12.03
CA ILE A 74 -7.94 -4.93 12.98
C ILE A 74 -8.02 -4.33 14.39
N PRO A 75 -6.96 -3.71 14.95
CA PRO A 75 -7.02 -3.11 16.30
C PRO A 75 -8.03 -1.96 16.41
N ALA A 76 -8.37 -1.32 15.28
CA ALA A 76 -9.32 -0.21 15.23
C ALA A 76 -10.79 -0.67 15.10
N VAL A 77 -11.06 -1.96 14.90
CA VAL A 77 -12.42 -2.50 14.79
C VAL A 77 -13.19 -2.30 16.10
N LYS A 78 -14.36 -1.65 16.03
CA LYS A 78 -15.30 -1.46 17.17
C LYS A 78 -16.67 -2.06 16.91
N SER A 79 -16.94 -2.48 15.68
CA SER A 79 -18.24 -2.99 15.26
C SER A 79 -18.12 -4.04 14.16
N ARG A 80 -19.20 -4.79 13.93
CA ARG A 80 -19.33 -5.71 12.79
C ARG A 80 -19.15 -4.99 11.45
N ARG A 81 -19.62 -3.73 11.35
CA ARG A 81 -19.46 -2.91 10.13
C ARG A 81 -18.00 -2.61 9.86
N ASP A 82 -17.22 -2.29 10.90
CA ASP A 82 -15.78 -2.05 10.76
C ASP A 82 -15.07 -3.31 10.29
N MET A 83 -15.39 -4.47 10.86
CA MET A 83 -14.79 -5.73 10.40
C MET A 83 -15.14 -6.04 8.94
N GLN A 84 -16.40 -5.82 8.52
CA GLN A 84 -16.78 -5.95 7.11
C GLN A 84 -16.01 -5.00 6.20
N TRP A 85 -15.76 -3.76 6.65
CA TRP A 85 -14.94 -2.81 5.92
C TRP A 85 -13.48 -3.28 5.84
N VAL A 86 -12.89 -3.79 6.93
CA VAL A 86 -11.52 -4.34 6.92
C VAL A 86 -11.40 -5.51 5.94
N LEU A 87 -12.35 -6.44 5.95
CA LEU A 87 -12.38 -7.57 5.01
C LEU A 87 -12.49 -7.09 3.56
N LYS A 88 -13.29 -6.05 3.29
CA LYS A 88 -13.37 -5.45 1.95
C LYS A 88 -12.06 -4.78 1.53
N VAL A 89 -11.36 -4.07 2.42
CA VAL A 89 -10.04 -3.48 2.10
C VAL A 89 -9.03 -4.57 1.76
N ALA A 90 -8.99 -5.64 2.55
CA ALA A 90 -8.13 -6.79 2.29
C ALA A 90 -8.51 -7.52 0.98
N GLY A 91 -9.80 -7.71 0.70
CA GLY A 91 -10.26 -8.28 -0.57
C GLY A 91 -9.89 -7.43 -1.79
N THR A 92 -10.16 -6.12 -1.73
CA THR A 92 -9.87 -5.17 -2.81
C THR A 92 -8.40 -5.12 -3.14
N SER A 93 -7.53 -5.04 -2.14
CA SER A 93 -6.08 -5.04 -2.33
C SER A 93 -5.57 -6.30 -3.02
N ASN A 94 -6.07 -7.49 -2.64
CA ASN A 94 -5.73 -8.74 -3.33
C ASN A 94 -6.20 -8.71 -4.80
N ALA A 95 -7.42 -8.24 -5.06
CA ALA A 95 -7.95 -8.12 -6.42
C ALA A 95 -7.14 -7.16 -7.30
N MET A 96 -6.56 -6.11 -6.71
CA MET A 96 -5.68 -5.16 -7.41
C MET A 96 -4.31 -5.73 -7.75
N LEU A 97 -3.82 -6.73 -7.01
CA LEU A 97 -2.55 -7.41 -7.30
C LEU A 97 -2.67 -8.43 -8.44
N VAL A 98 -3.86 -9.03 -8.64
CA VAL A 98 -4.14 -9.99 -9.73
C VAL A 98 -3.71 -9.49 -11.13
N PRO A 99 -4.14 -8.30 -11.60
CA PRO A 99 -3.78 -7.83 -12.95
C PRO A 99 -2.31 -7.40 -13.08
N LEU A 100 -1.55 -7.36 -11.99
CA LEU A 100 -0.11 -7.03 -12.00
C LEU A 100 0.77 -8.28 -12.19
N ALA A 101 0.23 -9.47 -11.93
CA ALA A 101 0.92 -10.76 -12.05
C ALA A 101 0.94 -11.29 -13.49
N THR A 102 1.40 -10.48 -14.44
CA THR A 102 1.41 -10.79 -15.88
C THR A 102 2.33 -11.96 -16.25
N ASN A 103 3.46 -12.08 -15.54
CA ASN A 103 4.51 -13.07 -15.79
C ASN A 103 4.55 -14.18 -14.73
N SER A 104 3.73 -14.12 -13.68
CA SER A 104 3.66 -15.14 -12.62
C SER A 104 2.24 -15.66 -12.41
N PRO A 105 1.80 -16.66 -13.20
CA PRO A 105 0.47 -17.26 -13.08
C PRO A 105 0.17 -17.86 -11.70
N GLN A 106 1.19 -18.38 -11.03
CA GLN A 106 1.02 -18.98 -9.70
C GLN A 106 0.74 -17.91 -8.63
N ILE A 107 1.48 -16.80 -8.65
CA ILE A 107 1.21 -15.66 -7.75
C ILE A 107 -0.17 -15.07 -8.03
N ARG A 108 -0.53 -14.95 -9.31
CA ARG A 108 -1.87 -14.52 -9.73
C ARG A 108 -2.96 -15.39 -9.09
N ALA A 109 -2.82 -16.71 -9.20
CA ALA A 109 -3.79 -17.67 -8.66
C ALA A 109 -3.93 -17.59 -7.13
N PHE A 110 -2.84 -17.30 -6.40
CA PHE A 110 -2.92 -17.08 -4.95
C PHE A 110 -3.75 -15.84 -4.62
N TYR A 111 -3.54 -14.72 -5.32
CA TYR A 111 -4.30 -13.50 -5.10
C TYR A 111 -5.77 -13.63 -5.54
N GLU A 112 -6.05 -14.34 -6.62
CA GLU A 112 -7.43 -14.68 -7.02
C GLU A 112 -8.12 -15.53 -5.94
N SER A 113 -7.42 -16.54 -5.40
CA SER A 113 -7.92 -17.40 -4.33
C SER A 113 -8.21 -16.61 -3.05
N ARG A 114 -7.27 -15.78 -2.59
CA ARG A 114 -7.46 -14.92 -1.42
C ARG A 114 -8.65 -13.98 -1.63
N SER A 115 -8.74 -13.34 -2.79
CA SER A 115 -9.85 -12.43 -3.13
C SER A 115 -11.19 -13.15 -3.05
N LYS A 116 -11.29 -14.38 -3.57
CA LYS A 116 -12.50 -15.20 -3.49
C LYS A 116 -12.88 -15.50 -2.04
N VAL A 117 -11.93 -15.88 -1.19
CA VAL A 117 -12.18 -16.17 0.23
C VAL A 117 -12.69 -14.94 0.97
N TYR A 118 -12.09 -13.76 0.75
CA TYR A 118 -12.61 -12.51 1.29
C TYR A 118 -14.05 -12.23 0.82
N LEU A 119 -14.36 -12.42 -0.46
CA LEU A 119 -15.71 -12.24 -1.00
C LEU A 119 -16.71 -13.22 -0.37
N ASP A 120 -16.36 -14.49 -0.21
CA ASP A 120 -17.23 -15.48 0.39
C ASP A 120 -17.49 -15.18 1.87
N ALA A 121 -16.48 -14.69 2.62
CA ALA A 121 -16.63 -14.23 4.00
C ALA A 121 -17.51 -12.97 4.12
N ILE A 122 -17.31 -11.96 3.26
CA ILE A 122 -18.12 -10.74 3.24
C ILE A 122 -19.59 -11.06 2.97
N ASN A 123 -19.86 -12.04 2.10
CA ASN A 123 -21.20 -12.49 1.75
C ASN A 123 -21.80 -13.50 2.77
N GLY A 124 -21.08 -13.82 3.85
CA GLY A 124 -21.56 -14.72 4.90
C GLY A 124 -21.69 -16.18 4.45
N LYS A 125 -20.96 -16.60 3.41
CA LYS A 125 -20.98 -17.99 2.91
C LYS A 125 -20.05 -18.92 3.67
N ILE A 126 -19.02 -18.37 4.32
CA ILE A 126 -18.08 -19.07 5.19
C ILE A 126 -18.02 -18.35 6.53
N ASP A 127 -17.77 -19.10 7.60
CA ASP A 127 -17.59 -18.56 8.95
C ASP A 127 -16.12 -18.17 9.21
N ALA A 128 -15.82 -17.72 10.43
CA ALA A 128 -14.49 -17.28 10.82
C ALA A 128 -13.47 -18.43 10.84
N ASP A 129 -13.84 -19.58 11.37
CA ASP A 129 -12.94 -20.74 11.50
C ASP A 129 -12.56 -21.28 10.11
N GLU A 130 -13.54 -21.37 9.20
CA GLU A 130 -13.29 -21.76 7.82
C GLU A 130 -12.47 -20.70 7.07
N PHE A 131 -12.75 -19.41 7.27
CA PHE A 131 -11.96 -18.34 6.71
C PHE A 131 -10.49 -18.44 7.13
N GLU A 132 -10.20 -18.57 8.44
CA GLU A 132 -8.84 -18.68 8.97
C GLU A 132 -8.13 -19.91 8.40
N ARG A 133 -8.80 -21.06 8.41
CA ARG A 133 -8.25 -22.31 7.87
C ARG A 133 -7.86 -22.19 6.39
N VAL A 134 -8.76 -21.65 5.55
CA VAL A 134 -8.53 -21.54 4.11
C VAL A 134 -7.46 -20.48 3.80
N MET A 135 -7.50 -19.33 4.48
CA MET A 135 -6.47 -18.30 4.33
C MET A 135 -5.09 -18.81 4.75
N ALA A 136 -4.98 -19.53 5.86
CA ALA A 136 -3.74 -20.15 6.31
C ALA A 136 -3.21 -21.17 5.29
N GLU A 137 -4.09 -21.98 4.68
CA GLU A 137 -3.70 -22.91 3.63
C GLU A 137 -3.13 -22.20 2.40
N ILE A 138 -3.77 -21.10 1.97
CA ILE A 138 -3.30 -20.31 0.82
C ILE A 138 -1.95 -19.66 1.14
N THR A 139 -1.80 -19.05 2.32
CA THR A 139 -0.54 -18.45 2.77
C THR A 139 0.59 -19.48 2.77
N ARG A 140 0.34 -20.68 3.33
CA ARG A 140 1.32 -21.77 3.32
C ARG A 140 1.72 -22.18 1.91
N LYS A 141 0.77 -22.30 0.98
CA LYS A 141 1.08 -22.64 -0.43
C LYS A 141 1.93 -21.55 -1.09
N MET A 142 1.65 -20.29 -0.79
CA MET A 142 2.42 -19.15 -1.30
C MET A 142 3.85 -19.11 -0.71
N GLU A 143 4.01 -19.42 0.57
CA GLU A 143 5.33 -19.57 1.21
C GLU A 143 6.12 -20.71 0.59
N GLN A 144 5.50 -21.88 0.42
CA GLN A 144 6.14 -23.03 -0.23
C GLN A 144 6.58 -22.72 -1.66
N TYR A 145 5.74 -21.99 -2.41
CA TYR A 145 6.08 -21.56 -3.77
C TYR A 145 7.25 -20.58 -3.81
N THR A 146 7.29 -19.63 -2.87
CA THR A 146 8.32 -18.59 -2.83
C THR A 146 9.60 -19.02 -2.12
N ALA A 147 9.61 -20.15 -1.40
CA ALA A 147 10.76 -20.72 -0.72
C ALA A 147 11.96 -21.03 -1.65
N ARG A 148 11.71 -21.16 -2.96
CA ARG A 148 12.78 -21.32 -3.97
C ARG A 148 13.61 -20.05 -4.20
N ILE A 149 13.11 -18.89 -3.77
CA ILE A 149 13.77 -17.60 -3.95
C ILE A 149 14.67 -17.37 -2.75
N SER A 150 15.97 -17.20 -2.99
CA SER A 150 16.92 -17.00 -1.90
C SER A 150 16.70 -15.63 -1.23
N LYS A 151 17.12 -15.52 0.03
CA LYS A 151 17.06 -14.26 0.77
C LYS A 151 17.85 -13.16 0.06
N GLU A 152 19.00 -13.50 -0.51
CA GLU A 152 19.87 -12.57 -1.25
C GLU A 152 19.15 -12.02 -2.49
N GLN A 153 18.43 -12.87 -3.22
CA GLN A 153 17.62 -12.46 -4.37
C GLN A 153 16.48 -11.54 -3.93
N ILE A 154 15.75 -11.89 -2.87
CA ILE A 154 14.69 -11.06 -2.31
C ILE A 154 15.23 -9.68 -1.94
N ASP A 155 16.34 -9.64 -1.20
CA ASP A 155 16.96 -8.40 -0.73
C ASP A 155 17.49 -7.56 -1.89
N GLN A 156 18.05 -8.19 -2.92
CA GLN A 156 18.53 -7.49 -4.13
C GLN A 156 17.37 -6.81 -4.87
N VAL A 157 16.26 -7.52 -5.09
CA VAL A 157 15.08 -6.97 -5.77
C VAL A 157 14.46 -5.84 -4.94
N ARG A 158 14.29 -6.04 -3.63
CA ARG A 158 13.76 -5.00 -2.74
C ARG A 158 14.62 -3.76 -2.71
N ARG A 159 15.96 -3.89 -2.71
CA ARG A 159 16.87 -2.74 -2.83
C ARG A 159 16.74 -2.06 -4.18
N LYS A 160 16.71 -2.82 -5.27
CA LYS A 160 16.61 -2.32 -6.65
C LYS A 160 15.35 -1.46 -6.87
N TYR A 161 14.22 -1.88 -6.29
CA TYR A 161 12.93 -1.18 -6.47
C TYR A 161 12.45 -0.44 -5.23
N ARG A 162 13.32 -0.16 -4.24
CA ARG A 162 12.92 0.34 -2.91
C ARG A 162 11.94 1.52 -2.96
N ALA A 163 12.27 2.58 -3.69
CA ALA A 163 11.43 3.77 -3.78
C ALA A 163 10.07 3.44 -4.43
N ARG A 164 10.09 2.77 -5.58
CA ARG A 164 8.86 2.37 -6.29
C ARG A 164 7.99 1.42 -5.47
N LEU A 165 8.59 0.49 -4.74
CA LEU A 165 7.88 -0.40 -3.82
C LEU A 165 7.15 0.41 -2.76
N LEU A 166 7.85 1.32 -2.06
CA LEU A 166 7.24 2.16 -1.03
C LEU A 166 6.07 3.01 -1.58
N ASP A 167 6.26 3.64 -2.73
CA ASP A 167 5.24 4.46 -3.38
C ASP A 167 4.03 3.60 -3.79
N THR A 168 4.28 2.39 -4.31
CA THR A 168 3.24 1.45 -4.72
C THR A 168 2.50 0.88 -3.50
N GLU A 169 3.20 0.51 -2.43
CA GLU A 169 2.59 0.03 -1.18
C GLU A 169 1.63 1.07 -0.60
N THR A 170 2.10 2.31 -0.52
CA THR A 170 1.33 3.47 -0.07
C THR A 170 0.07 3.66 -0.91
N ALA A 171 0.23 3.72 -2.23
CA ALA A 171 -0.89 3.92 -3.15
C ALA A 171 -1.89 2.75 -3.12
N LEU A 172 -1.41 1.51 -3.00
CA LEU A 172 -2.26 0.31 -2.89
C LEU A 172 -3.17 0.39 -1.67
N ILE A 173 -2.58 0.72 -0.50
CA ILE A 173 -3.32 0.81 0.76
C ILE A 173 -4.33 1.95 0.71
N ALA A 174 -3.93 3.13 0.24
CA ALA A 174 -4.81 4.29 0.11
C ALA A 174 -5.99 4.00 -0.82
N PHE A 175 -5.71 3.47 -2.02
CA PHE A 175 -6.74 3.16 -3.01
C PHE A 175 -7.69 2.07 -2.54
N SER A 176 -7.19 1.02 -1.88
CA SER A 176 -8.01 -0.07 -1.36
C SER A 176 -9.01 0.41 -0.31
N LYS A 177 -8.64 1.43 0.49
CA LYS A 177 -9.56 2.05 1.46
C LYS A 177 -10.65 2.87 0.76
N LEU A 178 -10.30 3.61 -0.28
CA LEU A 178 -11.20 4.55 -0.96
C LEU A 178 -12.23 3.84 -1.85
N ARG A 179 -11.87 2.73 -2.51
CA ARG A 179 -12.80 1.92 -3.32
C ARG A 179 -13.81 1.10 -2.53
N VAL A 180 -13.65 1.04 -1.22
CA VAL A 180 -14.52 0.27 -0.32
C VAL A 180 -15.62 1.14 0.31
N GLN A 181 -15.51 2.47 0.17
CA GLN A 181 -16.49 3.45 0.64
C GLN A 181 -17.73 3.52 -0.25
#